data_AF-A0A2S5QS52-F1
#
_entry.id   AF-A0A2S5QS52-F1
#
_cell.length_a   1.000
_cell.length_b   1.000
_cell.length_c   1.000
_cell.angle_alpha   90.00
_cell.angle_beta   90.00
_cell.angle_gamma   90.00
#
_symmetry.space_group_name_H-M   'P 1'
#
loop_
_entity.id
_entity.type
_entity.pdbx_description
1 polymer ?
#
loop_
_entity_poly.entity_id
_entity_poly.type
_entity_poly.pdbx_seq_one_letter_code
_entity_poly.pdbx_strand_id
1 'polypeptide(L)'
;ERVGTYRDFSLFARTTTKEISQTEWAWLDAHFDLAEFNIEQHTPLLLVSANLRFHSSLGEINLATMPDFAALTPATIKSIQTANGTVTTWILVENRTSFERVARNRLANEGVIWLPGYPPSWWKEAVTHLIKIAPAPAKIACDPDPAGIAIALSAIALWRELGIEAIAWQMNAKLLESLSSKKSLTEYDQQQLIGLLKQDLSAELKELAEYMRVNNHKGEQEGYL
;
A
#
# COMPACT_ATOMS: atom_id res chain seq x y z
N GLU A 1 -12.00 1.25 -18.90
CA GLU A 1 -11.81 2.70 -18.70
C GLU A 1 -10.58 3.21 -19.47
N ARG A 2 -10.39 4.53 -19.54
CA ARG A 2 -9.13 5.16 -19.99
C ARG A 2 -8.30 5.53 -18.75
N VAL A 3 -6.99 5.35 -18.84
CA VAL A 3 -5.99 5.67 -17.80
C VAL A 3 -5.06 6.73 -18.38
N GLY A 4 -4.66 7.73 -17.60
CA GLY A 4 -3.78 8.77 -18.11
C GLY A 4 -3.23 9.71 -17.05
N THR A 5 -2.16 10.43 -17.40
CA THR A 5 -1.63 11.49 -16.56
C THR A 5 -2.54 12.72 -16.56
N TYR A 6 -2.25 13.72 -15.73
CA TYR A 6 -2.90 15.05 -15.78
C TYR A 6 -2.81 15.65 -17.19
N ARG A 7 -1.71 15.40 -17.91
CA ARG A 7 -1.54 15.87 -19.29
C ARG A 7 -2.45 15.12 -20.26
N ASP A 8 -2.67 13.82 -20.05
CA ASP A 8 -3.57 13.02 -20.88
C ASP A 8 -5.03 13.39 -20.60
N PHE A 9 -5.38 13.66 -19.34
CA PHE A 9 -6.69 14.18 -18.96
C PHE A 9 -6.93 15.57 -19.53
N SER A 10 -5.96 16.49 -19.40
CA SER A 10 -6.03 17.83 -19.98
C SER A 10 -6.20 17.74 -21.51
N LEU A 11 -5.43 16.86 -22.18
CA LEU A 11 -5.56 16.62 -23.61
C LEU A 11 -6.93 16.09 -23.98
N PHE A 12 -7.51 15.19 -23.19
CA PHE A 12 -8.84 14.66 -23.42
C PHE A 12 -9.95 15.70 -23.18
N ALA A 13 -9.91 16.40 -22.06
CA ALA A 13 -10.95 17.33 -21.62
C ALA A 13 -10.91 18.66 -22.39
N ARG A 14 -9.73 19.08 -22.84
CA ARG A 14 -9.45 20.42 -23.36
C ARG A 14 -8.67 20.43 -24.68
N THR A 15 -8.44 19.27 -25.31
CA THR A 15 -7.70 19.12 -26.58
C THR A 15 -6.23 19.58 -26.55
N THR A 16 -5.72 20.01 -25.39
CA THR A 16 -4.32 20.43 -25.19
C THR A 16 -3.78 19.89 -23.86
N THR A 17 -2.46 19.67 -23.76
CA THR A 17 -1.86 19.00 -22.58
C THR A 17 -1.66 19.90 -21.36
N LYS A 18 -1.98 21.21 -21.44
CA LYS A 18 -1.63 22.21 -20.42
C LYS A 18 -2.72 23.27 -20.14
N GLU A 19 -3.94 23.09 -20.66
CA GLU A 19 -4.99 24.11 -20.48
C GLU A 19 -5.58 24.14 -19.08
N ILE A 20 -5.62 23.01 -18.37
CA ILE A 20 -6.04 22.97 -16.97
C ILE A 20 -4.96 23.62 -16.12
N SER A 21 -5.29 24.76 -15.51
CA SER A 21 -4.41 25.54 -14.66
C SER A 21 -4.09 24.81 -13.34
N GLN A 22 -3.01 25.24 -12.67
CA GLN A 22 -2.63 24.67 -11.38
C GLN A 22 -3.71 24.87 -10.30
N THR A 23 -4.45 25.98 -10.35
CA THR A 23 -5.56 26.26 -9.44
C THR A 23 -6.74 25.31 -9.69
N GLU A 24 -7.02 24.97 -10.94
CA GLU A 24 -8.05 23.98 -11.29
C GLU A 24 -7.63 22.57 -10.87
N TRP A 25 -6.36 22.19 -11.03
CA TRP A 25 -5.85 20.92 -10.50
C TRP A 25 -5.97 20.85 -8.97
N ALA A 26 -5.56 21.91 -8.27
CA ALA A 26 -5.70 21.99 -6.82
C ALA A 26 -7.17 21.91 -6.37
N TRP A 27 -8.09 22.49 -7.13
CA TRP A 27 -9.53 22.35 -6.87
C TRP A 27 -10.01 20.92 -7.12
N LEU A 28 -9.60 20.28 -8.22
CA LEU A 28 -9.97 18.90 -8.54
C LEU A 28 -9.45 17.91 -7.48
N ASP A 29 -8.17 18.01 -7.09
CA ASP A 29 -7.57 17.16 -6.06
C ASP A 29 -8.22 17.36 -4.68
N ALA A 30 -8.74 18.56 -4.40
CA ALA A 30 -9.44 18.84 -3.15
C ALA A 30 -10.86 18.26 -3.08
N HIS A 31 -11.48 17.93 -4.22
CA HIS A 31 -12.88 17.51 -4.30
C HIS A 31 -13.08 16.09 -4.84
N PHE A 32 -12.09 15.55 -5.56
CA PHE A 32 -12.13 14.23 -6.17
C PHE A 32 -10.81 13.51 -5.90
N ASP A 33 -10.89 12.23 -5.53
CA ASP A 33 -9.71 11.36 -5.58
C ASP A 33 -9.42 11.05 -7.06
N LEU A 34 -8.62 11.90 -7.70
CA LEU A 34 -8.28 11.73 -9.13
C LEU A 34 -7.59 10.39 -9.41
N ALA A 35 -6.90 9.81 -8.42
CA ALA A 35 -6.31 8.49 -8.54
C ALA A 35 -7.38 7.38 -8.62
N GLU A 36 -8.54 7.56 -7.97
CA GLU A 36 -9.71 6.67 -8.14
C GLU A 36 -10.18 6.64 -9.59
N PHE A 37 -10.07 7.78 -10.29
CA PHE A 37 -10.39 7.93 -11.72
C PHE A 37 -9.21 7.59 -12.65
N ASN A 38 -8.11 7.05 -12.13
CA ASN A 38 -6.89 6.73 -12.88
C ASN A 38 -6.24 7.96 -13.56
N ILE A 39 -6.37 9.14 -12.95
CA ILE A 39 -5.76 10.40 -13.38
C ILE A 39 -4.66 10.78 -12.38
N GLU A 40 -3.40 10.73 -12.80
CA GLU A 40 -2.26 11.03 -11.90
C GLU A 40 -1.29 12.05 -12.50
N GLN A 41 -0.56 12.78 -11.66
CA GLN A 41 0.44 13.73 -12.15
C GLN A 41 1.57 13.03 -12.92
N HIS A 42 1.92 11.82 -12.51
CA HIS A 42 2.96 10.96 -13.10
C HIS A 42 2.44 9.52 -13.21
N THR A 43 3.09 8.67 -14.02
CA THR A 43 2.72 7.25 -14.05
C THR A 43 2.98 6.61 -12.69
N PRO A 44 1.99 5.96 -12.06
CA PRO A 44 2.18 5.29 -10.78
C PRO A 44 3.18 4.13 -10.91
N LEU A 45 3.88 3.85 -9.80
CA LEU A 45 4.87 2.79 -9.72
C LEU A 45 4.59 1.92 -8.50
N LEU A 46 4.35 0.62 -8.72
CA LEU A 46 4.41 -0.36 -7.65
C LEU A 46 5.87 -0.67 -7.35
N LEU A 47 6.28 -0.51 -6.09
CA LEU A 47 7.60 -0.88 -5.65
C LEU A 47 7.55 -2.28 -5.04
N VAL A 48 8.35 -3.19 -5.59
CA VAL A 48 8.31 -4.62 -5.22
C VAL A 48 9.69 -5.24 -5.22
N SER A 49 9.97 -6.08 -4.23
CA SER A 49 11.19 -6.89 -4.15
C SER A 49 10.83 -8.34 -3.87
N ALA A 50 11.27 -9.27 -4.71
CA ALA A 50 11.04 -10.69 -4.51
C ALA A 50 12.03 -11.50 -5.34
N ASN A 51 12.27 -12.77 -4.98
CA ASN A 51 12.97 -13.72 -5.85
C ASN A 51 11.99 -14.36 -6.84
N LEU A 52 11.39 -13.51 -7.67
CA LEU A 52 10.44 -13.91 -8.71
C LEU A 52 10.96 -13.53 -10.09
N ARG A 53 10.56 -14.34 -11.05
CA ARG A 53 10.78 -14.12 -12.47
C ARG A 53 9.44 -14.04 -13.16
N PHE A 54 9.10 -12.86 -13.63
CA PHE A 54 7.85 -12.58 -14.32
C PHE A 54 8.00 -12.82 -15.81
N HIS A 55 7.02 -13.51 -16.38
CA HIS A 55 6.94 -13.77 -17.81
C HIS A 55 5.75 -13.03 -18.40
N SER A 56 5.99 -12.32 -19.51
CA SER A 56 5.00 -11.61 -20.31
C SER A 56 5.18 -11.98 -21.78
N SER A 57 4.26 -11.56 -22.64
CA SER A 57 4.42 -11.67 -24.10
C SER A 57 5.58 -10.83 -24.65
N LEU A 58 6.04 -9.82 -23.90
CA LEU A 58 7.16 -8.94 -24.28
C LEU A 58 8.52 -9.45 -23.79
N GLY A 59 8.54 -10.51 -22.98
CA GLY A 59 9.76 -11.08 -22.42
C GLY A 59 9.67 -11.29 -20.91
N GLU A 60 10.86 -11.38 -20.30
CA GLU A 60 11.04 -11.74 -18.90
C GLU A 60 11.54 -10.54 -18.07
N ILE A 61 10.99 -10.39 -16.86
CA ILE A 61 11.51 -9.50 -15.83
C ILE A 61 11.96 -10.36 -14.65
N ASN A 62 13.27 -10.41 -14.40
CA ASN A 62 13.82 -11.16 -13.29
C ASN A 62 14.05 -10.23 -12.09
N LEU A 63 13.14 -10.24 -11.11
CA LEU A 63 13.28 -9.43 -9.89
C LEU A 63 14.46 -9.89 -9.02
N ALA A 64 14.86 -11.16 -9.10
CA ALA A 64 15.94 -11.72 -8.30
C ALA A 64 17.33 -11.13 -8.65
N THR A 65 17.46 -10.42 -9.78
CA THR A 65 18.71 -9.73 -10.14
C THR A 65 18.81 -8.33 -9.53
N MET A 66 17.75 -7.85 -8.88
CA MET A 66 17.75 -6.54 -8.23
C MET A 66 18.13 -6.69 -6.76
N PRO A 67 19.21 -6.01 -6.29
CA PRO A 67 19.66 -6.12 -4.90
C PRO A 67 18.71 -5.45 -3.89
N ASP A 68 17.84 -4.56 -4.37
CA ASP A 68 16.91 -3.78 -3.55
C ASP A 68 15.45 -4.03 -3.95
N PHE A 69 14.90 -3.31 -4.93
CA PHE A 69 13.51 -3.42 -5.38
C PHE A 69 13.35 -2.89 -6.82
N ALA A 70 12.34 -3.42 -7.52
CA ALA A 70 11.89 -2.90 -8.80
C ALA A 70 10.81 -1.83 -8.61
N ALA A 71 10.73 -0.89 -9.55
CA ALA A 71 9.60 0.00 -9.72
C ALA A 71 8.89 -0.36 -11.04
N LEU A 72 7.66 -0.85 -10.96
CA LEU A 72 6.90 -1.34 -12.12
C LEU A 72 5.61 -0.54 -12.29
N THR A 73 5.30 -0.16 -13.53
CA THR A 73 4.02 0.49 -13.83
C THR A 73 2.85 -0.50 -13.75
N PRO A 74 1.60 -0.05 -13.53
CA PRO A 74 0.43 -0.93 -13.59
C PRO A 74 0.30 -1.66 -14.93
N ALA A 75 0.64 -0.99 -16.05
CA ALA A 75 0.63 -1.60 -17.38
C ALA A 75 1.63 -2.75 -17.48
N THR A 76 2.85 -2.58 -16.94
CA THR A 76 3.85 -3.64 -16.85
C THR A 76 3.31 -4.81 -16.04
N ILE A 77 2.75 -4.56 -14.85
CA ILE A 77 2.26 -5.60 -13.95
C ILE A 77 1.13 -6.40 -14.59
N LYS A 78 0.16 -5.72 -15.18
CA LYS A 78 -0.98 -6.33 -15.88
C LYS A 78 -0.56 -7.19 -17.08
N SER A 79 0.58 -6.88 -17.70
CA SER A 79 1.12 -7.67 -18.82
C SER A 79 1.78 -8.99 -18.38
N ILE A 80 2.09 -9.15 -17.10
CA ILE A 80 2.68 -10.37 -16.55
C ILE A 80 1.62 -11.47 -16.59
N GLN A 81 1.96 -12.60 -17.21
CA GLN A 81 1.07 -13.74 -17.36
C GLN A 81 1.34 -14.80 -16.29
N THR A 82 2.62 -15.03 -15.98
CA THR A 82 3.05 -16.03 -14.99
C THR A 82 4.26 -15.53 -14.19
N ALA A 83 4.45 -16.08 -13.00
CA ALA A 83 5.62 -15.87 -12.16
C ALA A 83 6.28 -17.22 -11.84
N ASN A 84 7.61 -17.28 -11.95
CA ASN A 84 8.43 -18.40 -11.55
C ASN A 84 9.25 -18.03 -10.31
N GLY A 85 9.48 -19.00 -9.42
CA GLY A 85 10.11 -18.80 -8.12
C GLY A 85 9.13 -19.06 -6.98
N THR A 86 9.55 -18.80 -5.75
CA THR A 86 8.73 -19.05 -4.56
C THR A 86 8.72 -17.85 -3.65
N VAL A 87 7.52 -17.37 -3.35
CA VAL A 87 7.24 -16.48 -2.21
C VAL A 87 6.37 -17.26 -1.25
N THR A 88 6.79 -17.38 0.01
CA THR A 88 5.99 -18.01 1.07
C THR A 88 5.29 -16.97 1.93
N THR A 89 5.71 -15.70 1.86
CA THR A 89 5.07 -14.60 2.58
C THR A 89 5.32 -13.28 1.85
N TRP A 90 4.26 -12.51 1.66
CA TRP A 90 4.33 -11.10 1.27
C TRP A 90 4.40 -10.20 2.50
N ILE A 91 5.30 -9.23 2.50
CA ILE A 91 5.41 -8.19 3.53
C ILE A 91 5.05 -6.85 2.89
N LEU A 92 4.02 -6.20 3.42
CA LEU A 92 3.58 -4.90 2.96
C LEU A 92 3.99 -3.87 4.01
N VAL A 93 4.66 -2.81 3.57
CA VAL A 93 5.16 -1.75 4.46
C VAL A 93 4.73 -0.40 3.93
N GLU A 94 4.05 0.38 4.76
CA GLU A 94 3.55 1.70 4.40
C GLU A 94 4.67 2.75 4.31
N ASN A 95 5.46 2.86 5.38
CA ASN A 95 6.53 3.84 5.44
C ASN A 95 7.62 3.54 4.41
N ARG A 96 7.91 4.52 3.53
CA ARG A 96 8.85 4.35 2.41
C ARG A 96 10.26 3.98 2.87
N THR A 97 10.78 4.63 3.91
CA THR A 97 12.11 4.35 4.47
C THR A 97 12.19 2.93 5.03
N SER A 98 11.17 2.52 5.77
CA SER A 98 11.06 1.18 6.35
C SER A 98 10.94 0.12 5.26
N PHE A 99 10.13 0.36 4.21
CA PHE A 99 10.05 -0.51 3.04
C PHE A 99 11.44 -0.75 2.42
N GLU A 100 12.24 0.30 2.21
CA GLU A 100 13.56 0.13 1.58
C GLU A 100 14.49 -0.73 2.43
N ARG A 101 14.45 -0.55 3.77
CA ARG A 101 15.21 -1.38 4.71
C ARG A 101 14.74 -2.84 4.66
N VAL A 102 13.43 -3.08 4.72
CA VAL A 102 12.85 -4.42 4.66
C VAL A 102 13.15 -5.10 3.32
N ALA A 103 13.01 -4.38 2.20
CA ALA A 103 13.30 -4.91 0.86
C ALA A 103 14.76 -5.37 0.69
N ARG A 104 15.72 -4.61 1.25
CA ARG A 104 17.15 -4.97 1.21
C ARG A 104 17.53 -6.12 2.15
N ASN A 105 16.75 -6.35 3.21
CA ASN A 105 17.04 -7.36 4.24
C ASN A 105 16.09 -8.57 4.21
N ARG A 106 15.17 -8.64 3.24
CA ARG A 106 14.19 -9.72 3.13
C ARG A 106 14.86 -11.08 3.00
N LEU A 107 14.17 -12.11 3.48
CA LEU A 107 14.58 -13.48 3.20
C LEU A 107 14.37 -13.84 1.73
N ALA A 108 15.05 -14.88 1.27
CA ALA A 108 15.01 -15.31 -0.13
C ALA A 108 13.60 -15.75 -0.59
N ASN A 109 12.77 -16.23 0.34
CA ASN A 109 11.40 -16.68 0.13
C ASN A 109 10.34 -15.61 0.50
N GLU A 110 10.76 -14.40 0.85
CA GLU A 110 9.87 -13.28 1.12
C GLU A 110 9.74 -12.38 -0.11
N GLY A 111 8.54 -11.88 -0.33
CA GLY A 111 8.27 -10.78 -1.22
C GLY A 111 7.92 -9.54 -0.40
N VAL A 112 8.38 -8.36 -0.81
CA VAL A 112 8.12 -7.09 -0.13
C VAL A 112 7.46 -6.15 -1.11
N ILE A 113 6.34 -5.53 -0.73
CA ILE A 113 5.60 -4.57 -1.53
C ILE A 113 5.48 -3.28 -0.74
N TRP A 114 5.75 -2.14 -1.38
CA TRP A 114 5.48 -0.86 -0.77
C TRP A 114 3.99 -0.57 -0.82
N LEU A 115 3.43 -0.22 0.33
CA LEU A 115 2.05 0.19 0.49
C LEU A 115 2.03 1.74 0.49
N PRO A 116 1.47 2.42 -0.52
CA PRO A 116 1.17 3.84 -0.38
C PRO A 116 0.12 4.00 0.72
N GLY A 117 0.01 5.20 1.33
CA GLY A 117 -0.92 5.52 2.42
C GLY A 117 -2.33 4.94 2.24
N TYR A 118 -3.32 5.71 1.81
CA TYR A 118 -4.58 5.07 1.37
C TYR A 118 -4.35 4.42 0.00
N PRO A 119 -4.48 3.08 -0.14
CA PRO A 119 -4.14 2.42 -1.38
C PRO A 119 -5.15 2.76 -2.49
N PRO A 120 -4.71 3.40 -3.59
CA PRO A 120 -5.58 3.76 -4.70
C PRO A 120 -6.01 2.53 -5.51
N SER A 121 -7.02 2.71 -6.37
CA SER A 121 -7.61 1.64 -7.19
C SER A 121 -6.56 0.90 -8.04
N TRP A 122 -5.70 1.62 -8.76
CA TRP A 122 -4.64 1.02 -9.58
C TRP A 122 -3.70 0.13 -8.75
N TRP A 123 -3.40 0.52 -7.51
CA TRP A 123 -2.48 -0.22 -6.64
C TRP A 123 -3.14 -1.52 -6.21
N LYS A 124 -4.41 -1.43 -5.81
CA LYS A 124 -5.23 -2.60 -5.46
C LYS A 124 -5.33 -3.56 -6.63
N GLU A 125 -5.57 -3.08 -7.84
CA GLU A 125 -5.63 -3.90 -9.05
C GLU A 125 -4.28 -4.58 -9.35
N ALA A 126 -3.19 -3.82 -9.30
CA ALA A 126 -1.85 -4.33 -9.56
C ALA A 126 -1.43 -5.40 -8.54
N VAL A 127 -1.68 -5.16 -7.25
CA VAL A 127 -1.38 -6.11 -6.18
C VAL A 127 -2.29 -7.32 -6.26
N THR A 128 -3.58 -7.16 -6.54
CA THR A 128 -4.51 -8.29 -6.77
C THR A 128 -4.03 -9.19 -7.91
N HIS A 129 -3.55 -8.60 -9.02
CA HIS A 129 -2.96 -9.36 -10.12
C HIS A 129 -1.70 -10.11 -9.67
N LEU A 130 -0.81 -9.44 -8.92
CA LEU A 130 0.41 -10.04 -8.38
C LEU A 130 0.11 -11.24 -7.45
N ILE A 131 -0.88 -11.13 -6.57
CA ILE A 131 -1.28 -12.23 -5.68
C ILE A 131 -1.77 -13.43 -6.49
N LYS A 132 -2.54 -13.21 -7.57
CA LYS A 132 -3.05 -14.29 -8.42
C LYS A 132 -1.93 -15.09 -9.10
N ILE A 133 -0.85 -14.43 -9.52
CA ILE A 133 0.27 -15.08 -10.21
C ILE A 133 1.35 -15.61 -9.25
N ALA A 134 1.41 -15.10 -8.01
CA ALA A 134 2.35 -15.52 -6.97
C ALA A 134 1.64 -15.56 -5.59
N PRO A 135 0.73 -16.52 -5.38
CA PRO A 135 -0.10 -16.56 -4.18
C PRO A 135 0.70 -16.96 -2.96
N ALA A 136 0.62 -16.15 -1.91
CA ALA A 136 1.21 -16.43 -0.61
C ALA A 136 0.52 -15.58 0.48
N PRO A 137 0.52 -16.02 1.75
CA PRO A 137 0.04 -15.21 2.87
C PRO A 137 0.73 -13.85 2.97
N ALA A 138 0.08 -12.87 3.61
CA ALA A 138 0.64 -11.54 3.81
C ALA A 138 0.74 -11.09 5.26
N LYS A 139 1.77 -10.28 5.52
CA LYS A 139 2.00 -9.51 6.74
C LYS A 139 1.98 -8.03 6.37
N ILE A 140 1.03 -7.27 6.93
CA ILE A 140 0.86 -5.85 6.61
C ILE A 140 1.29 -5.03 7.82
N ALA A 141 2.23 -4.11 7.61
CA ALA A 141 2.68 -3.18 8.62
C ALA A 141 2.39 -1.74 8.17
N CYS A 142 1.54 -1.05 8.94
CA CYS A 142 1.25 0.38 8.82
C CYS A 142 1.60 1.12 10.13
N ASP A 143 1.54 2.45 10.09
CA ASP A 143 1.73 3.26 11.29
C ASP A 143 0.75 2.86 12.41
N PRO A 144 1.19 2.82 13.69
CA PRO A 144 0.31 2.53 14.82
C PRO A 144 -0.54 3.76 15.17
N ASP A 145 -1.40 4.12 14.22
CA ASP A 145 -2.39 5.18 14.31
C ASP A 145 -3.72 4.74 13.65
N PRO A 146 -4.80 5.54 13.76
CA PRO A 146 -6.10 5.14 13.21
C PRO A 146 -6.09 5.02 11.67
N ALA A 147 -5.34 5.88 10.97
CA ALA A 147 -5.25 5.81 9.51
C ALA A 147 -4.52 4.54 9.09
N GLY A 148 -3.41 4.19 9.74
CA GLY A 148 -2.67 2.97 9.51
C GLY A 148 -3.51 1.71 9.74
N ILE A 149 -4.38 1.67 10.76
CA ILE A 149 -5.34 0.57 10.92
C ILE A 149 -6.27 0.49 9.69
N ALA A 150 -6.85 1.60 9.24
CA ALA A 150 -7.74 1.62 8.09
C ALA A 150 -7.04 1.15 6.79
N ILE A 151 -5.79 1.59 6.60
CA ILE A 151 -4.93 1.24 5.48
C ILE A 151 -4.61 -0.27 5.51
N ALA A 152 -4.23 -0.80 6.67
CA ALA A 152 -3.95 -2.20 6.84
C ALA A 152 -5.17 -3.08 6.54
N LEU A 153 -6.36 -2.68 7.00
CA LEU A 153 -7.62 -3.38 6.68
C LEU A 153 -7.89 -3.40 5.18
N SER A 154 -7.69 -2.27 4.50
CA SER A 154 -7.86 -2.14 3.05
C SER A 154 -6.92 -3.07 2.28
N ALA A 155 -5.66 -3.17 2.70
CA ALA A 155 -4.69 -4.10 2.10
C ALA A 155 -5.00 -5.58 2.42
N ILE A 156 -5.35 -5.90 3.67
CA ILE A 156 -5.73 -7.25 4.11
C ILE A 156 -6.93 -7.78 3.31
N ALA A 157 -7.90 -6.91 2.99
CA ALA A 157 -9.08 -7.28 2.22
C ALA A 157 -8.73 -7.92 0.87
N LEU A 158 -7.68 -7.44 0.19
CA LEU A 158 -7.25 -7.97 -1.11
C LEU A 158 -6.87 -9.47 -1.05
N TRP A 159 -6.22 -9.88 0.05
CA TRP A 159 -5.87 -11.29 0.29
C TRP A 159 -7.08 -12.11 0.71
N ARG A 160 -7.93 -11.56 1.59
CA ARG A 160 -9.15 -12.23 2.06
C ARG A 160 -10.14 -12.53 0.93
N GLU A 161 -10.30 -11.61 -0.01
CA GLU A 161 -11.13 -11.80 -1.21
C GLU A 161 -10.65 -12.96 -2.09
N LEU A 162 -9.35 -13.28 -2.05
CA LEU A 162 -8.75 -14.42 -2.74
C LEU A 162 -8.67 -15.69 -1.87
N GLY A 163 -9.21 -15.65 -0.64
CA GLY A 163 -9.18 -16.76 0.29
C GLY A 163 -7.79 -17.06 0.87
N ILE A 164 -6.87 -16.09 0.82
CA ILE A 164 -5.50 -16.23 1.32
C ILE A 164 -5.38 -15.48 2.65
N GLU A 165 -4.62 -16.04 3.59
CA GLU A 165 -4.40 -15.43 4.89
C GLU A 165 -3.61 -14.11 4.77
N ALA A 166 -4.07 -13.08 5.48
CA ALA A 166 -3.35 -11.83 5.65
C ALA A 166 -3.58 -11.29 7.06
N ILE A 167 -2.49 -10.88 7.71
CA ILE A 167 -2.50 -10.40 9.09
C ILE A 167 -1.87 -9.02 9.21
N ALA A 168 -2.35 -8.24 10.18
CA ALA A 168 -1.63 -7.08 10.64
C ALA A 168 -0.38 -7.53 11.41
N TRP A 169 0.79 -7.04 11.02
CA TRP A 169 2.09 -7.43 11.56
C TRP A 169 2.80 -6.19 12.10
N GLN A 170 3.36 -6.30 13.30
CA GLN A 170 3.92 -5.16 14.03
C GLN A 170 2.92 -4.00 14.24
N MET A 171 1.62 -4.30 14.32
CA MET A 171 0.58 -3.33 14.61
C MET A 171 -0.18 -3.75 15.88
N ASN A 172 0.49 -3.64 17.04
CA ASN A 172 -0.09 -4.04 18.32
C ASN A 172 0.20 -3.03 19.43
N ALA A 173 -0.60 -3.07 20.49
CA ALA A 173 -0.52 -2.14 21.62
C ALA A 173 0.85 -2.14 22.30
N LYS A 174 1.48 -3.32 22.48
CA LYS A 174 2.80 -3.44 23.12
C LYS A 174 3.88 -2.71 22.34
N LEU A 175 3.83 -2.79 21.02
CA LEU A 175 4.80 -2.10 20.18
C LEU A 175 4.61 -0.59 20.25
N LEU A 176 3.37 -0.11 20.14
CA LEU A 176 3.05 1.31 20.35
C LEU A 176 3.50 1.81 21.74
N GLU A 177 3.29 1.01 22.78
CA GLU A 177 3.74 1.32 24.13
C GLU A 177 5.28 1.46 24.23
N SER A 178 6.02 0.64 23.49
CA SER A 178 7.48 0.64 23.49
C SER A 178 8.13 1.76 22.68
N LEU A 179 7.35 2.50 21.88
CA LEU A 179 7.91 3.59 21.06
C LEU A 179 8.48 4.71 21.93
N SER A 180 9.65 5.21 21.52
CA SER A 180 10.33 6.34 22.18
C SER A 180 9.61 7.67 21.97
N SER A 181 8.88 7.81 20.88
CA SER A 181 8.10 9.00 20.53
C SER A 181 6.65 8.62 20.26
N LYS A 182 5.72 9.37 20.87
CA LYS A 182 4.28 9.19 20.75
C LYS A 182 3.65 10.57 20.62
N LYS A 183 2.59 10.68 19.83
CA LYS A 183 1.81 11.92 19.64
C LYS A 183 0.43 11.74 20.25
N SER A 184 -0.15 12.81 20.77
CA SER A 184 -1.54 12.79 21.22
C SER A 184 -2.49 12.60 20.02
N LEU A 185 -3.62 11.94 20.25
CA LEU A 185 -4.67 11.86 19.23
C LEU A 185 -5.35 13.22 19.04
N THR A 186 -5.64 13.55 17.79
CA THR A 186 -6.50 14.69 17.42
C THR A 186 -7.99 14.31 17.51
N GLU A 187 -8.89 15.29 17.44
CA GLU A 187 -10.34 15.03 17.35
C GLU A 187 -10.70 14.15 16.15
N TYR A 188 -10.03 14.37 15.02
CA TYR A 188 -10.18 13.55 13.82
C TYR A 188 -9.76 12.10 14.06
N ASP A 189 -8.59 11.88 14.68
CA ASP A 189 -8.11 10.54 15.03
C ASP A 189 -9.09 9.80 15.95
N GLN A 190 -9.66 10.51 16.93
CA GLN A 190 -10.66 9.95 17.85
C GLN A 190 -11.95 9.55 17.12
N GLN A 191 -12.44 10.37 16.20
CA GLN A 191 -13.60 10.04 15.37
C GLN A 191 -13.33 8.82 14.49
N GLN A 192 -12.15 8.72 13.88
CA GLN A 192 -11.75 7.55 13.11
C GLN A 192 -11.73 6.28 13.97
N LEU A 193 -11.17 6.32 15.18
CA LEU A 193 -11.17 5.18 16.10
C LEU A 193 -12.58 4.71 16.45
N ILE A 194 -13.51 5.63 16.70
CA ILE A 194 -14.92 5.29 16.96
C ILE A 194 -15.52 4.54 15.76
N GLY A 195 -15.18 4.94 14.54
CA GLY A 195 -15.59 4.24 13.33
C GLY A 195 -14.97 2.85 13.21
N LEU A 196 -13.66 2.74 13.43
CA LEU A 196 -12.91 1.48 13.32
C LEU A 196 -13.35 0.44 14.35
N LEU A 197 -13.61 0.85 15.59
CA LEU A 197 -14.06 -0.06 16.67
C LEU A 197 -15.46 -0.66 16.44
N LYS A 198 -16.23 -0.12 15.47
CA LYS A 198 -17.51 -0.70 15.03
C LYS A 198 -17.35 -1.74 13.92
N GLN A 199 -16.16 -1.84 13.32
CA GLN A 199 -15.86 -2.81 12.27
C GLN A 199 -15.40 -4.14 12.87
N ASP A 200 -15.36 -5.18 12.03
CA ASP A 200 -14.80 -6.48 12.39
C ASP A 200 -13.26 -6.45 12.28
N LEU A 201 -12.62 -6.04 13.38
CA LEU A 201 -11.16 -5.99 13.49
C LEU A 201 -10.60 -7.33 13.97
N SER A 202 -9.39 -7.68 13.52
CA SER A 202 -8.64 -8.77 14.16
C SER A 202 -8.37 -8.43 15.63
N ALA A 203 -8.09 -9.45 16.44
CA ALA A 203 -7.83 -9.26 17.87
C ALA A 203 -6.71 -8.25 18.12
N GLU A 204 -5.64 -8.30 17.33
CA GLU A 204 -4.46 -7.43 17.42
C GLU A 204 -4.81 -5.97 17.09
N LEU A 205 -5.55 -5.75 16.00
CA LEU A 205 -5.96 -4.40 15.59
C LEU A 205 -6.98 -3.80 16.56
N LYS A 206 -7.87 -4.63 17.12
CA LYS A 206 -8.81 -4.20 18.16
C LYS A 206 -8.10 -3.82 19.44
N GLU A 207 -7.11 -4.61 19.88
CA GLU A 207 -6.27 -4.30 21.03
C GLU A 207 -5.53 -2.97 20.84
N LEU A 208 -4.92 -2.77 19.67
CA LEU A 208 -4.24 -1.52 19.33
C LEU A 208 -5.21 -0.32 19.34
N ALA A 209 -6.38 -0.45 18.71
CA ALA A 209 -7.38 0.63 18.66
C ALA A 209 -7.90 1.02 20.05
N GLU A 210 -8.19 0.04 20.91
CA GLU A 210 -8.60 0.31 22.29
C GLU A 210 -7.47 0.92 23.12
N TYR A 211 -6.23 0.44 22.96
CA TYR A 211 -5.07 1.02 23.64
C TYR A 211 -4.89 2.49 23.26
N MET A 212 -4.97 2.83 21.97
CA MET A 212 -4.91 4.22 21.50
C MET A 212 -6.02 5.07 22.11
N ARG A 213 -7.25 4.56 22.13
CA ARG A 213 -8.42 5.27 22.70
C ARG A 213 -8.26 5.55 24.19
N VAL A 214 -7.76 4.58 24.96
CA VAL A 214 -7.59 4.70 26.42
C VAL A 214 -6.42 5.61 26.77
N ASN A 215 -5.29 5.47 26.08
CA ASN A 215 -4.06 6.20 26.42
C ASN A 215 -3.92 7.54 25.69
N ASN A 216 -4.81 7.83 24.73
CA ASN A 216 -4.81 9.04 23.91
C ASN A 216 -3.49 9.28 23.16
N HIS A 217 -2.85 8.22 22.67
CA HIS A 217 -1.57 8.30 21.94
C HIS A 217 -1.60 7.49 20.64
N LYS A 218 -0.82 7.96 19.65
CA LYS A 218 -0.44 7.26 18.41
C LYS A 218 1.07 7.33 18.18
N GLY A 219 1.59 6.53 17.25
CA GLY A 219 3.02 6.49 16.92
C GLY A 219 3.31 6.39 15.43
N GLU A 220 4.60 6.36 15.08
CA GLU A 220 5.11 6.23 13.70
C GLU A 220 6.06 5.03 13.59
N GLN A 221 6.12 4.39 12.41
CA GLN A 221 6.90 3.17 12.14
C GLN A 221 8.42 3.34 12.17
N GLU A 222 8.92 4.57 11.95
CA GLU A 222 10.34 4.81 11.61
C GLU A 222 11.33 4.29 12.66
N GLY A 223 10.86 4.06 13.90
CA GLY A 223 11.67 3.60 15.01
C GLY A 223 11.97 2.09 15.11
N TYR A 224 11.31 1.19 14.36
CA TYR A 224 11.38 -0.25 14.70
C TYR A 224 11.39 -1.29 13.55
N LEU A 225 11.15 -0.92 12.29
CA LEU A 225 11.03 -1.87 11.15
C LEU A 225 12.18 -1.81 10.13
#